data_AF-A0A8J7W8C6-F1
#
_entry.id   AF-A0A8J7W8C6-F1
#
_cell.length_a   1.000
_cell.length_b   1.000
_cell.length_c   1.000
_cell.angle_alpha   90.00
_cell.angle_beta   90.00
_cell.angle_gamma   90.00
#
_symmetry.space_group_name_H-M   'P 1'
#
loop_
_entity.id
_entity.type
_entity.pdbx_description
1 polymer ?
#
loop_
_entity_poly.entity_id
_entity_poly.type
_entity_poly.pdbx_seq_one_letter_code
_entity_poly.pdbx_strand_id
1 'polypeptide(L)'
;MLTSAQEVGFHRTRELGYVGRFEHEARYVGLLADFIGDFPDLHGQSHPALDPDTATGYPAGQRLARDLRGDGHRGLVYPSVHHPGGRCLVAFDRGIVQNVRPGARWRLVWAGSAEFTVEGL
;
A
#
# COMPACT_ATOMS: atom_id res chain seq x y z
N MET A 1 9.91 7.10 -0.96
CA MET A 1 9.02 6.95 -2.14
C MET A 1 8.94 5.52 -2.68
N LEU A 2 9.71 4.54 -2.19
CA LEU A 2 9.61 3.14 -2.64
C LEU A 2 8.41 2.37 -2.07
N THR A 3 7.90 2.74 -0.88
CA THR A 3 6.83 1.98 -0.22
C THR A 3 5.64 1.71 -1.15
N SER A 4 5.11 2.73 -1.83
CA SER A 4 3.98 2.53 -2.76
C SER A 4 4.30 1.58 -3.92
N ALA A 5 5.52 1.62 -4.45
CA ALA A 5 5.97 0.68 -5.48
C ALA A 5 6.11 -0.74 -4.93
N GLN A 6 6.59 -0.90 -3.70
CA GLN A 6 6.70 -2.21 -3.03
C GLN A 6 5.31 -2.83 -2.79
N GLU A 7 4.34 -2.04 -2.32
CA GLU A 7 2.95 -2.46 -2.13
C GLU A 7 2.32 -2.93 -3.46
N VAL A 8 2.48 -2.14 -4.53
CA VAL A 8 2.02 -2.50 -5.88
C VAL A 8 2.71 -3.78 -6.36
N GLY A 9 4.01 -3.90 -6.15
CA GLY A 9 4.80 -5.08 -6.51
C GLY A 9 4.31 -6.34 -5.80
N PHE A 10 4.09 -6.28 -4.49
CA PHE A 10 3.55 -7.40 -3.70
C PHE A 10 2.20 -7.91 -4.26
N HIS A 11 1.25 -7.00 -4.46
CA HIS A 11 -0.07 -7.37 -4.97
C HIS A 11 0.01 -7.91 -6.41
N ARG A 12 0.85 -7.31 -7.25
CA ARG A 12 1.06 -7.78 -8.63
C ARG A 12 1.75 -9.15 -8.67
N THR A 13 2.73 -9.42 -7.81
CA THR A 13 3.32 -10.75 -7.66
C THR A 13 2.25 -11.79 -7.32
N ARG A 14 1.33 -11.47 -6.39
CA ARG A 14 0.24 -12.37 -6.02
C ARG A 14 -0.72 -12.64 -7.18
N GLU A 15 -1.03 -11.62 -7.98
CA GLU A 15 -1.82 -11.78 -9.21
C GLU A 15 -1.12 -12.70 -10.24
N LEU A 16 0.18 -12.48 -10.48
CA LEU A 16 0.98 -13.33 -11.36
C LEU A 16 1.04 -14.79 -10.87
N GLY A 17 1.05 -14.99 -9.55
CA GLY A 17 0.95 -16.32 -8.94
C GLY A 17 -0.31 -17.09 -9.29
N TYR A 18 -1.45 -16.42 -9.49
CA TYR A 18 -2.69 -17.09 -9.91
C TYR A 18 -2.64 -17.65 -11.33
N VAL A 19 -1.83 -17.05 -12.20
CA VAL A 19 -1.64 -17.51 -13.59
C VAL A 19 -0.37 -18.34 -13.77
N GLY A 20 0.48 -18.44 -12.73
CA GLY A 20 1.73 -19.18 -12.76
C GLY A 20 2.77 -18.64 -13.75
N ARG A 21 2.67 -17.36 -14.13
CA ARG A 21 3.57 -16.72 -15.11
C ARG A 21 4.21 -15.48 -14.51
N PHE A 22 5.53 -15.49 -14.41
CA PHE A 22 6.30 -14.42 -13.79
C PHE A 22 7.22 -13.69 -14.78
N GLU A 23 7.13 -13.94 -16.08
CA GLU A 23 7.75 -13.07 -17.09
C GLU A 23 6.81 -11.89 -17.35
N HIS A 24 7.04 -10.78 -16.65
CA HIS A 24 6.18 -9.61 -16.74
C HIS A 24 6.96 -8.31 -16.53
N GLU A 25 6.52 -7.24 -17.17
CA GLU A 25 6.92 -5.88 -16.82
C GLU A 25 5.71 -4.96 -16.78
N ALA A 26 5.74 -4.00 -15.85
CA ALA A 26 4.70 -3.00 -15.70
C ALA A 26 5.32 -1.62 -15.45
N ARG A 27 4.75 -0.59 -16.06
CA ARG A 27 5.18 0.79 -15.89
C ARG A 27 4.14 1.56 -15.09
N TYR A 28 4.60 2.29 -14.09
CA TYR A 28 3.76 3.06 -13.18
C TYR A 28 4.22 4.51 -13.09
N VAL A 29 3.27 5.41 -12.85
CA VAL A 29 3.55 6.79 -12.44
C VAL A 29 3.12 6.90 -10.99
N GLY A 30 4.05 7.24 -10.10
CA GLY A 30 3.70 7.58 -8.73
C GLY A 30 2.86 8.87 -8.71
N LEU A 31 1.86 8.92 -7.84
CA LEU A 31 1.12 10.16 -7.58
C LEU A 31 1.62 10.76 -6.27
N LEU A 32 1.96 12.04 -6.31
CA LEU A 32 2.18 12.84 -5.12
C LEU A 32 0.85 13.50 -4.76
N ALA A 33 0.46 13.38 -3.50
CA ALA A 33 -0.76 13.99 -2.98
C ALA A 33 -0.52 14.42 -1.53
N ASP A 34 -1.23 15.48 -1.15
CA ASP A 34 -1.27 15.96 0.22
C ASP A 34 -2.53 15.42 0.89
N PHE A 35 -2.46 15.14 2.20
CA PHE A 35 -3.58 14.64 2.98
C PHE A 35 -3.83 15.57 4.16
N ILE A 36 -5.01 16.18 4.22
CA ILE A 36 -5.34 17.21 5.22
C ILE A 36 -6.24 16.63 6.32
N GLY A 37 -5.76 16.68 7.55
CA GLY A 37 -6.52 16.33 8.75
C GLY A 37 -5.69 15.57 9.78
N ASP A 38 -6.33 15.25 10.89
CA ASP A 38 -5.77 14.40 11.93
C ASP A 38 -6.17 12.94 11.68
N PHE A 39 -5.19 12.04 11.76
CA PHE A 39 -5.37 10.62 11.52
C PHE A 39 -4.81 9.83 12.70
N PRO A 40 -5.53 8.83 13.23
CA PRO A 40 -4.93 7.85 14.13
C PRO A 40 -3.72 7.18 13.46
N ASP A 41 -2.70 6.90 14.27
CA ASP A 41 -1.44 6.31 13.79
C ASP A 41 -1.15 5.01 14.55
N LEU A 42 -1.01 3.90 13.81
CA LEU A 42 -0.69 2.58 14.36
C LEU A 42 0.83 2.35 14.55
N HIS A 43 1.68 3.34 14.26
CA HIS A 43 3.12 3.16 14.39
C HIS A 43 3.52 2.81 15.84
N GLY A 44 4.40 1.82 16.01
CA GLY A 44 4.84 1.34 17.32
C GLY A 44 3.81 0.49 18.06
N GLN A 45 2.67 0.17 17.45
CA GLN A 45 1.64 -0.69 18.02
C GLN A 45 1.67 -2.08 17.38
N SER A 46 1.45 -3.13 18.18
CA SER A 46 1.09 -4.44 17.66
C SER A 46 -0.42 -4.49 17.46
N HIS A 47 -0.87 -4.72 16.23
CA HIS A 47 -2.28 -4.82 15.90
C HIS A 47 -2.50 -5.92 14.85
N PRO A 48 -3.55 -6.76 14.96
CA PRO A 48 -3.80 -7.84 13.99
C PRO A 48 -3.98 -7.36 12.54
N ALA A 49 -4.34 -6.08 12.34
CA ALA A 49 -4.39 -5.46 11.01
C ALA A 49 -3.03 -5.28 10.34
N LEU A 50 -1.93 -5.41 11.10
CA LEU A 50 -0.56 -5.31 10.62
C LEU A 50 0.09 -6.70 10.43
N ASP A 51 -0.71 -7.76 10.46
CA ASP A 51 -0.23 -9.12 10.24
C ASP A 51 0.17 -9.32 8.76
N PRO A 52 1.39 -9.81 8.47
CA PRO A 52 1.84 -10.08 7.10
C PRO A 52 1.08 -11.21 6.40
N ASP A 53 0.46 -12.12 7.14
CA ASP A 53 -0.45 -13.09 6.55
C ASP A 53 -1.77 -12.41 6.16
N THR A 54 -2.00 -12.33 4.86
CA THR A 54 -3.21 -11.73 4.28
C THR A 54 -4.51 -12.36 4.78
N ALA A 55 -4.50 -13.65 5.17
CA ALA A 55 -5.68 -14.32 5.72
C ALA A 55 -6.07 -13.77 7.11
N THR A 56 -5.10 -13.23 7.85
CA THR A 56 -5.28 -12.61 9.17
C THR A 56 -5.38 -11.09 9.08
N GLY A 57 -4.40 -10.47 8.41
CA GLY A 57 -4.26 -9.02 8.29
C GLY A 57 -5.43 -8.36 7.59
N TYR A 58 -5.92 -8.92 6.47
CA TYR A 58 -6.96 -8.26 5.68
C TYR A 58 -8.31 -8.21 6.42
N PRO A 59 -8.85 -9.31 6.97
CA PRO A 59 -10.10 -9.23 7.74
C PRO A 59 -9.97 -8.30 8.96
N ALA A 60 -8.83 -8.28 9.63
CA ALA A 60 -8.59 -7.40 10.78
C ALA A 60 -8.51 -5.93 10.37
N GLY A 61 -7.77 -5.60 9.30
CA GLY A 61 -7.69 -4.25 8.75
C GLY A 61 -9.03 -3.75 8.22
N GLN A 62 -9.83 -4.61 7.58
CA GLN A 62 -11.18 -4.26 7.13
C GLN A 62 -12.14 -3.99 8.29
N ARG A 63 -12.03 -4.73 9.41
CA ARG A 63 -12.78 -4.43 10.65
C ARG A 63 -12.37 -3.07 11.20
N LEU A 64 -11.08 -2.86 11.42
CA LEU A 64 -10.55 -1.61 11.93
C LEU A 64 -10.97 -0.40 11.07
N ALA A 65 -10.87 -0.52 9.75
CA ALA A 65 -11.29 0.54 8.83
C ALA A 65 -12.79 0.83 8.91
N ARG A 66 -13.64 -0.17 9.18
CA ARG A 66 -15.08 0.05 9.40
C ARG A 66 -15.34 0.77 10.72
N ASP A 67 -14.68 0.35 11.79
CA ASP A 67 -14.86 0.93 13.12
C ASP A 67 -14.40 2.40 13.12
N LEU A 68 -13.20 2.69 12.60
CA LEU A 68 -12.67 4.05 12.48
C LEU A 68 -13.57 4.97 11.65
N ARG A 69 -14.17 4.44 10.57
CA ARG A 69 -15.15 5.21 9.77
C ARG A 69 -16.43 5.47 10.55
N GLY A 70 -16.90 4.52 11.37
CA GLY A 70 -18.04 4.68 12.26
C GLY A 70 -17.81 5.75 13.32
N ASP A 71 -16.57 5.84 13.81
CA ASP A 71 -16.13 6.85 14.79
C ASP A 71 -15.86 8.23 14.17
N GLY A 72 -16.03 8.38 12.85
CA GLY A 72 -15.87 9.65 12.14
C GLY A 72 -14.44 9.99 11.72
N HIS A 73 -13.48 9.05 11.86
CA HIS A 73 -12.15 9.24 11.29
C HIS A 73 -12.19 9.22 9.76
N ARG A 74 -11.37 10.07 9.14
CA ARG A 74 -11.31 10.23 7.68
C ARG A 74 -10.19 9.46 7.02
N GLY A 75 -9.28 8.89 7.81
CA GLY A 75 -8.18 8.06 7.35
C GLY A 75 -7.45 7.41 8.53
N LEU A 76 -6.45 6.60 8.21
CA LEU A 76 -5.58 5.93 9.15
C LEU A 76 -4.15 5.92 8.61
N VAL A 77 -3.20 6.18 9.48
CA VAL A 77 -1.77 6.03 9.20
C VAL A 77 -1.26 4.75 9.87
N TYR A 78 -0.42 4.01 9.16
CA TYR A 78 0.07 2.71 9.63
C TYR A 78 1.44 2.38 9.02
N PRO A 79 2.27 1.55 9.68
CA PRO A 79 3.51 1.08 9.07
C PRO A 79 3.22 0.16 7.88
N SER A 80 4.08 0.19 6.86
CA SER A 80 4.02 -0.79 5.77
C SER A 80 4.42 -2.17 6.30
N VAL A 81 3.67 -3.18 5.90
CA VAL A 81 3.95 -4.58 6.22
C VAL A 81 4.91 -5.20 5.19
N HIS A 82 4.98 -4.63 3.98
CA HIS A 82 5.77 -5.14 2.86
C HIS A 82 7.09 -4.38 2.63
N HIS A 83 7.26 -3.23 3.27
CA HIS A 83 8.49 -2.43 3.18
C HIS A 83 8.92 -1.93 4.57
N PRO A 84 9.93 -2.56 5.20
CA PRO A 84 10.41 -2.18 6.54
C PRO A 84 10.76 -0.69 6.64
N GLY A 85 10.28 -0.03 7.69
CA GLY A 85 10.43 1.43 7.88
C GLY A 85 9.55 2.28 6.96
N GLY A 86 8.76 1.65 6.08
CA GLY A 86 7.76 2.31 5.26
C GLY A 86 6.54 2.76 6.07
N ARG A 87 5.91 3.84 5.62
CA ARG A 87 4.66 4.38 6.18
C ARG A 87 3.60 4.42 5.10
N CYS A 88 2.40 3.97 5.45
CA CYS A 88 1.24 3.93 4.59
C CYS A 88 0.11 4.79 5.19
N LEU A 89 -0.79 5.22 4.33
CA LEU A 89 -2.01 5.92 4.69
C LEU A 89 -3.16 5.34 3.90
N VAL A 90 -4.29 5.13 4.56
CA VAL A 90 -5.57 4.85 3.91
C VAL A 90 -6.49 6.05 4.12
N ALA A 91 -7.06 6.56 3.03
CA ALA A 91 -8.04 7.63 3.05
C ALA A 91 -9.45 7.01 2.92
N PHE A 92 -10.31 7.28 3.91
CA PHE A 92 -11.71 6.85 3.89
C PHE A 92 -12.63 7.90 3.26
N ASP A 93 -12.22 9.16 3.34
CA ASP A 93 -12.88 10.30 2.73
C ASP A 93 -12.04 10.79 1.55
N ARG A 94 -12.68 11.16 0.43
CA ARG A 94 -11.99 11.73 -0.73
C ARG A 94 -11.62 13.20 -0.49
N GLY A 95 -12.38 13.91 0.35
CA GLY A 95 -12.19 15.34 0.62
C GLY A 95 -10.86 15.66 1.33
N ILE A 96 -10.21 14.68 1.95
CA ILE A 96 -8.89 14.88 2.58
C ILE A 96 -7.73 14.81 1.57
N VAL A 97 -7.95 14.32 0.35
CA VAL A 97 -6.90 14.13 -0.67
C VAL A 97 -6.80 15.39 -1.52
N GLN A 98 -5.64 16.03 -1.53
CA GLN A 98 -5.40 17.34 -2.14
C GLN A 98 -4.13 17.36 -2.98
N ASN A 99 -3.98 18.37 -3.84
CA ASN A 99 -2.76 18.66 -4.59
C ASN A 99 -2.17 17.45 -5.36
N VAL A 100 -3.05 16.60 -5.90
CA VAL A 100 -2.67 15.39 -6.64
C VAL A 100 -1.92 15.79 -7.90
N ARG A 101 -0.71 15.25 -8.07
CA ARG A 101 0.15 15.53 -9.21
C ARG A 101 1.02 14.32 -9.57
N PRO A 102 1.44 14.19 -10.85
CA PRO A 102 2.40 13.17 -11.24
C PRO A 102 3.72 13.32 -10.48
N GLY A 103 4.29 12.19 -10.07
CA GLY A 103 5.61 12.07 -9.48
C GLY A 103 6.54 11.21 -10.34
N ALA A 104 7.48 10.53 -9.68
CA ALA A 104 8.45 9.65 -10.33
C ALA A 104 7.77 8.50 -11.09
N ARG A 105 8.42 8.07 -12.18
CA ARG A 105 7.99 6.94 -12.98
C ARG A 105 8.82 5.71 -12.61
N TRP A 106 8.17 4.56 -12.60
CA TRP A 106 8.76 3.31 -12.18
C TRP A 106 8.48 2.22 -13.19
N ARG A 107 9.44 1.31 -13.35
CA ARG A 107 9.28 0.05 -14.04
C ARG A 107 9.47 -1.07 -13.02
N LEU A 108 8.49 -1.95 -12.92
CA LEU A 108 8.57 -3.17 -12.12
C LEU A 108 8.77 -4.33 -13.08
N VAL A 109 9.76 -5.18 -12.81
CA VAL A 109 10.12 -6.31 -13.67
C VAL A 109 10.12 -7.60 -12.86
N TRP A 110 9.46 -8.62 -13.39
CA TRP A 110 9.53 -10.00 -12.93
C TRP A 110 10.23 -10.82 -14.03
N ALA A 111 11.29 -11.53 -13.64
CA ALA A 111 12.16 -12.27 -14.56
C ALA A 111 11.99 -13.79 -14.44
N GLY A 112 10.73 -14.25 -14.41
CA GLY A 112 10.41 -15.68 -14.28
C GLY A 112 10.34 -16.19 -12.83
N SER A 113 10.42 -15.29 -11.83
CA SER A 113 10.20 -15.61 -10.42
C SER A 113 9.28 -14.59 -9.74
N ALA A 114 8.81 -14.92 -8.54
CA ALA A 114 8.00 -14.02 -7.73
C ALA A 114 8.74 -12.76 -7.24
N GLU A 115 10.07 -12.77 -7.34
CA GLU A 115 10.92 -11.63 -7.04
C GLU A 115 10.79 -10.59 -8.14
N PHE A 116 10.69 -9.33 -7.74
CA PHE A 116 10.62 -8.21 -8.68
C PHE A 116 11.69 -7.18 -8.38
N THR A 117 12.11 -6.47 -9.42
CA THR A 117 12.94 -5.27 -9.29
C THR A 117 12.10 -4.02 -9.49
N VAL A 118 12.53 -2.92 -8.87
CA VAL A 118 11.95 -1.59 -9.07
C VAL A 118 13.02 -0.70 -9.69
N GLU A 119 12.78 -0.23 -10.91
CA GLU A 119 13.67 0.61 -11.69
C GLU A 119 13.05 2.01 -11.86
N GLY A 120 13.85 3.06 -11.70
CA GLY A 120 13.43 4.43 -12.05
C GLY A 120 13.45 4.65 -13.57
N LEU A 121 12.46 5.38 -14.08
CA LEU A 121 12.35 5.76 -15.50
C LEU A 121 12.54 7.26 -15.73
#